data_AF-A0A842UZN2-F1
#
_entry.id   AF-A0A842UZN2-F1
#
_cell.length_a   1.000
_cell.length_b   1.000
_cell.length_c   1.000
_cell.angle_alpha   90.00
_cell.angle_beta   90.00
_cell.angle_gamma   90.00
#
_symmetry.space_group_name_H-M   'P 1'
#
loop_
_entity.id
_entity.type
_entity.pdbx_description
1 polymer ?
#
loop_
_entity_poly.entity_id
_entity_poly.type
_entity_poly.pdbx_seq_one_letter_code
_entity_poly.pdbx_strand_id
1 'polypeptide(L)'
;MLIDIIIAELRDYGKALRKEDRDIYESLLKLPLKKAGAISYTSSINAWAFLLLSIILEQEKNMREREKKMAKEDESLANGRLQERELSCALDKDS
;
A
#
# COMPACT_ATOMS: atom_id res chain seq x y z
N MET A 1 -20.80 -3.47 20.58
CA MET A 1 -21.05 -2.18 19.89
C MET A 1 -21.18 -2.43 18.39
N LEU A 2 -21.76 -1.51 17.61
CA LEU A 2 -21.92 -1.67 16.15
C LEU A 2 -20.61 -2.03 15.43
N ILE A 3 -19.49 -1.45 15.88
CA ILE A 3 -18.15 -1.75 15.34
C ILE A 3 -17.73 -3.20 15.56
N ASP A 4 -18.08 -3.82 16.70
CA ASP A 4 -17.73 -5.22 16.99
C ASP A 4 -18.48 -6.18 16.06
N ILE A 5 -19.73 -5.83 15.72
CA ILE A 5 -20.55 -6.58 14.75
C ILE A 5 -19.90 -6.50 13.36
N ILE A 6 -19.51 -5.31 12.92
CA ILE A 6 -18.82 -5.11 11.63
C ILE A 6 -17.49 -5.89 11.59
N ILE A 7 -16.72 -5.87 12.68
CA ILE A 7 -15.45 -6.62 12.76
C ILE A 7 -15.70 -8.13 12.65
N ALA A 8 -16.77 -8.63 13.29
CA ALA A 8 -17.14 -10.03 13.20
C ALA A 8 -17.56 -10.42 11.77
N GLU A 9 -18.40 -9.61 11.12
CA GLU A 9 -18.83 -9.83 9.74
C GLU A 9 -17.65 -9.84 8.75
N LEU A 10 -16.71 -8.91 8.88
CA LEU A 10 -15.51 -8.87 8.05
C LEU A 10 -14.64 -10.11 8.25
N ARG A 11 -14.50 -10.57 9.50
CA ARG A 11 -13.76 -11.81 9.79
C ARG A 11 -14.42 -13.01 9.13
N ASP A 12 -15.74 -13.10 9.19
CA ASP A 12 -16.47 -14.22 8.61
C ASP A 12 -16.47 -14.19 7.08
N TYR A 13 -16.55 -13.00 6.48
CA TYR A 13 -16.33 -12.83 5.05
C TYR A 13 -14.93 -13.29 4.63
N GLY A 14 -13.88 -12.89 5.35
CA GLY A 14 -12.51 -13.32 5.08
C GLY A 14 -12.32 -14.85 5.11
N LYS A 15 -13.02 -15.54 6.03
CA LYS A 15 -13.03 -17.02 6.09
C LYS A 15 -13.72 -17.66 4.89
N ALA A 16 -14.67 -16.99 4.25
CA ALA A 16 -15.37 -17.50 3.06
C ALA A 16 -14.54 -17.33 1.77
N LEU A 17 -13.51 -16.49 1.78
CA LEU A 17 -12.62 -16.29 0.63
C LEU A 17 -11.69 -17.48 0.38
N ARG A 18 -11.27 -17.64 -0.89
CA ARG A 18 -10.17 -18.53 -1.28
C ARG A 18 -8.87 -18.08 -0.62
N LYS A 19 -7.90 -18.99 -0.48
CA LYS A 19 -6.66 -18.72 0.26
C LYS A 19 -5.91 -17.48 -0.26
N GLU A 20 -5.74 -17.38 -1.58
CA GLU A 20 -5.03 -16.26 -2.22
C GLU A 20 -5.72 -14.91 -1.97
N ASP A 21 -7.05 -14.87 -2.10
CA ASP A 21 -7.85 -13.66 -1.86
C ASP A 21 -7.90 -13.29 -0.37
N ARG A 22 -7.92 -14.30 0.51
CA ARG A 22 -7.91 -14.12 1.95
C ARG A 22 -6.62 -13.46 2.44
N ASP A 23 -5.47 -13.88 1.93
CA ASP A 23 -4.18 -13.32 2.33
C ASP A 23 -4.10 -11.83 1.97
N ILE A 24 -4.60 -11.45 0.78
CA ILE A 24 -4.71 -10.05 0.35
C ILE A 24 -5.70 -9.29 1.24
N TYR A 25 -6.88 -9.85 1.46
CA TYR A 25 -7.94 -9.26 2.28
C TYR A 25 -7.48 -8.99 3.73
N GLU A 26 -6.85 -9.97 4.37
CA GLU A 26 -6.32 -9.83 5.73
C GLU A 26 -5.21 -8.79 5.80
N SER A 27 -4.36 -8.70 4.77
CA SER A 27 -3.32 -7.67 4.70
C SER A 27 -3.91 -6.25 4.64
N LEU A 28 -5.01 -6.07 3.90
CA LEU A 28 -5.72 -4.79 3.78
C LEU A 28 -6.39 -4.37 5.08
N LEU A 29 -6.92 -5.33 5.86
CA LEU A 29 -7.62 -5.03 7.10
C LEU A 29 -6.71 -4.83 8.31
N LYS A 30 -5.47 -5.33 8.27
CA LYS A 30 -4.55 -5.35 9.43
C LYS A 30 -4.33 -3.97 10.06
N LEU A 31 -4.15 -2.93 9.24
CA LEU A 31 -3.89 -1.56 9.71
C LEU A 31 -5.18 -0.78 10.05
N PRO A 32 -6.24 -0.83 9.24
CA PRO A 32 -7.54 -0.27 9.59
C PRO A 32 -8.11 -0.82 10.90
N LEU A 33 -8.05 -2.14 11.13
CA LEU A 33 -8.55 -2.76 12.35
C LEU A 33 -7.75 -2.37 13.60
N LYS A 34 -6.44 -2.11 13.48
CA LYS A 34 -5.66 -1.54 14.59
C LYS A 34 -6.11 -0.13 14.99
N LYS A 35 -6.73 0.61 14.06
CA LYS A 35 -7.31 1.93 14.29
C LYS A 35 -8.79 1.87 14.70
N ALA A 36 -9.39 0.67 14.84
CA ALA A 36 -10.79 0.51 15.19
C ALA A 36 -11.15 1.18 16.53
N GLY A 37 -10.22 1.25 17.49
CA GLY A 37 -10.42 1.97 18.75
C GLY A 37 -10.60 3.49 18.59
N ALA A 38 -9.99 4.09 17.57
CA ALA A 38 -10.21 5.49 17.22
C ALA A 38 -11.56 5.68 16.50
N ILE A 39 -11.97 4.69 15.71
CA ILE A 39 -13.27 4.66 15.02
C ILE A 39 -14.41 4.53 16.04
N SER A 40 -14.27 3.65 17.05
CA SER A 40 -15.26 3.47 18.11
C SER A 40 -15.51 4.74 18.95
N TYR A 41 -14.51 5.63 19.02
CA TYR A 41 -14.64 6.91 19.72
C TYR A 41 -15.60 7.88 19.02
N THR A 42 -15.85 7.69 17.72
CA THR A 42 -16.70 8.61 16.94
C THR A 42 -18.20 8.36 17.10
N SER A 43 -18.61 7.33 17.87
CA SER A 43 -20.02 7.00 18.23
C SER A 43 -21.05 7.19 17.10
N SER A 44 -20.65 6.98 15.85
CA SER A 44 -21.47 7.36 14.69
C SER A 44 -21.93 6.14 13.92
N ILE A 45 -23.13 6.27 13.34
CA ILE A 45 -23.72 5.39 12.32
C ILE A 45 -22.74 5.11 11.15
N ASN A 46 -21.66 5.89 11.04
CA ASN A 46 -20.67 5.87 9.96
C ASN A 46 -19.36 5.15 10.34
N ALA A 47 -19.31 4.36 11.41
CA ALA A 47 -18.12 3.57 11.77
C ALA A 47 -17.62 2.69 10.60
N TRP A 48 -18.55 2.14 9.81
CA TRP A 48 -18.25 1.41 8.58
C TRP A 48 -17.60 2.29 7.49
N ALA A 49 -18.03 3.54 7.35
CA ALA A 49 -17.48 4.49 6.38
C ALA A 49 -16.05 4.91 6.76
N PHE A 50 -15.77 5.11 8.06
CA PHE A 50 -14.40 5.37 8.54
C PHE A 50 -13.48 4.15 8.36
N LEU A 51 -14.02 2.95 8.49
CA LEU A 51 -13.27 1.72 8.20
C LEU A 51 -12.93 1.60 6.71
N LEU A 52 -13.91 1.84 5.82
CA LEU A 52 -13.67 1.88 4.37
C LEU A 52 -12.67 2.97 3.98
N LEU A 53 -12.79 4.18 4.53
CA LEU A 53 -11.85 5.27 4.28
C LEU A 53 -10.43 4.90 4.72
N SER A 54 -10.29 4.17 5.83
CA SER A 54 -9.00 3.68 6.31
C SER A 54 -8.38 2.65 5.36
N ILE A 55 -9.19 1.77 4.76
CA ILE A 55 -8.75 0.80 3.76
C ILE A 55 -8.27 1.54 2.49
N ILE A 56 -9.08 2.48 1.97
CA ILE A 56 -8.75 3.25 0.77
C ILE A 56 -7.46 4.06 0.98
N LEU A 57 -7.31 4.70 2.15
CA LEU A 57 -6.12 5.47 2.48
C LEU A 57 -4.85 4.60 2.51
N GLU A 58 -4.95 3.37 3.03
CA GLU A 58 -3.84 2.43 3.04
C GLU A 58 -3.45 1.98 1.63
N GLN A 59 -4.43 1.75 0.76
CA GLN A 59 -4.19 1.44 -0.65
C GLN A 59 -3.51 2.60 -1.37
N GLU A 60 -3.99 3.84 -1.19
CA GLU A 60 -3.42 5.06 -1.77
C GLU A 60 -1.96 5.27 -1.34
N LYS A 61 -1.65 5.02 -0.07
CA LYS A 61 -0.28 5.09 0.44
C LYS A 61 0.63 4.07 -0.22
N ASN A 62 0.18 2.82 -0.34
CA ASN A 62 0.95 1.75 -0.98
C ASN A 62 1.19 2.03 -2.47
N MET A 63 0.22 2.61 -3.18
CA MET A 63 0.39 3.04 -4.57
C MET A 63 1.45 4.13 -4.69
N ARG A 64 1.36 5.20 -3.89
CA ARG A 64 2.36 6.29 -3.89
C ARG A 64 3.77 5.81 -3.53
N GLU A 65 3.89 4.85 -2.61
CA GLU A 65 5.19 4.27 -2.27
C GLU A 65 5.79 3.47 -3.43
N ARG A 66 4.95 2.72 -4.17
CA ARG A 66 5.39 2.00 -5.37
C ARG A 66 5.79 2.96 -6.50
N GLU A 67 5.02 4.02 -6.74
CA GLU A 67 5.36 5.07 -7.72
C GLU A 67 6.70 5.73 -7.39
N LYS A 68 6.95 6.06 -6.12
CA LYS A 68 8.24 6.62 -5.68
C LYS A 68 9.41 5.66 -5.88
N LYS A 69 9.19 4.35 -5.77
CA LYS A 69 10.25 3.35 -6.01
C LYS A 69 10.58 3.24 -7.49
N MET A 70 9.55 3.16 -8.35
CA MET A 70 9.75 3.14 -9.80
C MET A 70 10.47 4.40 -10.30
N ALA A 71 10.09 5.58 -9.81
CA ALA A 71 10.77 6.83 -10.16
C ALA A 71 12.27 6.83 -9.77
N LYS A 72 12.62 6.26 -8.61
CA LYS A 72 14.03 6.16 -8.18
C LYS A 72 14.82 5.14 -8.99
N GLU A 73 14.18 4.03 -9.39
CA GLU A 73 14.80 3.03 -10.25
C GLU A 73 15.09 3.63 -11.64
N ASP A 74 14.16 4.38 -12.20
CA ASP A 74 14.34 5.10 -13.48
C ASP A 74 15.47 6.14 -13.41
N GLU A 75 15.56 6.92 -12.31
CA GLU A 75 16.68 7.86 -12.09
C GLU A 75 18.02 7.14 -11.97
N SER A 76 18.07 5.99 -11.29
CA SER A 76 19.29 5.19 -11.16
C SER A 76 19.76 4.62 -12.51
N LEU A 77 18.82 4.18 -13.36
CA LEU A 77 19.12 3.68 -14.70
C LEU A 77 19.56 4.81 -15.64
N ALA A 78 18.96 6.00 -15.53
CA ALA A 78 19.36 7.16 -16.31
C ALA A 78 20.79 7.62 -15.94
N ASN A 79 21.11 7.69 -14.65
CA ASN A 79 22.44 8.05 -14.17
C ASN A 79 23.50 7.00 -14.56
N GLY A 80 23.18 5.71 -14.48
CA GLY A 80 24.09 4.65 -14.95
C GLY A 80 24.43 4.75 -16.43
N ARG A 81 23.43 5.02 -17.29
CA ARG A 81 23.65 5.20 -18.74
C ARG A 81 24.46 6.45 -19.09
N LEU A 82 24.35 7.52 -18.29
CA LEU A 82 25.18 8.72 -18.47
C LEU A 82 26.63 8.43 -18.12
N GLN A 83 26.88 7.73 -17.01
CA GLN A 83 28.22 7.36 -16.58
C GLN A 83 28.91 6.41 -17.57
N GLU A 84 28.19 5.44 -18.14
CA GLU A 84 28.70 4.56 -19.20
C GLU A 84 29.05 5.31 -20.49
N ARG A 85 28.25 6.31 -20.88
CA ARG A 85 28.54 7.17 -22.05
C ARG A 85 29.75 8.06 -21.82
N GLU A 86 29.90 8.63 -20.63
CA GLU A 86 31.07 9.44 -20.28
C GLU A 86 32.37 8.62 -20.30
N LEU A 87 32.32 7.38 -19.79
CA LEU A 87 33.45 6.43 -19.86
C LEU A 87 33.77 6.01 -21.29
N SER A 88 32.76 5.78 -22.14
CA SER A 88 32.96 5.46 -23.57
C SER A 88 33.62 6.62 -24.32
N CYS A 89 33.16 7.85 -24.13
CA CYS A 89 33.73 9.04 -24.79
C CYS A 89 35.14 9.38 -24.30
N ALA A 90 35.54 8.93 -23.10
CA ALA A 90 36.88 9.14 -22.57
C ALA A 90 37.90 8.18 -23.20
N LEU A 91 37.50 6.94 -23.49
CA LEU A 91 38.37 5.92 -24.09
C LEU A 91 38.67 6.18 -25.58
N ASP A 92 37.75 6.81 -26.31
CA ASP A 92 37.94 7.15 -27.73
C ASP A 92 38.90 8.33 -27.97
N LYS A 93 39.31 9.05 -26.92
CA LYS A 93 40.24 10.20 -27.03
C LYS A 93 41.72 9.86 -26.84
N ASP A 94 42.02 8.62 -26.45
CA ASP A 94 43.38 8.14 -26.19
C ASP A 94 43.91 7.17 -27.29
N SER A 95 43.20 7.02 -28.42
CA SER A 95 43.64 6.30 -29.64
C SER A 95 43.93 7.26 -30.79
#